data_AF-A0A9P9AIL7-F1
#
_entry.id   AF-A0A9P9AIL7-F1
#
_cell.length_a   1.000
_cell.length_b   1.000
_cell.length_c   1.000
_cell.angle_alpha   90.00
_cell.angle_beta   90.00
_cell.angle_gamma   90.00
#
_symmetry.space_group_name_H-M   'P 1'
#
loop_
_entity.id
_entity.type
_entity.pdbx_description
1 polymer ?
#
loop_
_entity_poly.entity_id
_entity_poly.type
_entity_poly.pdbx_seq_one_letter_code
_entity_poly.pdbx_strand_id
1 'polypeptide(L)'
;MPSLLERLPDELQRLVFSNLDYQSLIFLSTMNRHFHRTINPQEMADPLDKFQFVMRAAKDFLQHRPSEKGQYYQPGNFECYICFRVRKPEHFDVLQPQSAYVDIHGRAVSGREPSPVDRLVPLRRFCIECGVKCGLHVPFSCLTTRTGLDLWVCQCRMVWQKPSCLKCPNCGGICPLRPKRKW
;
A
#
# COMPACT_ATOMS: atom_id res chain seq x y z
N MET A 1 -31.72 -3.03 -16.62
CA MET A 1 -31.97 -4.50 -16.70
C MET A 1 -30.71 -5.22 -16.25
N PRO A 2 -30.82 -6.35 -15.52
CA PRO A 2 -29.65 -7.12 -15.11
C PRO A 2 -28.93 -7.68 -16.32
N SER A 3 -27.60 -7.60 -16.35
CA SER A 3 -26.76 -8.20 -17.40
C SER A 3 -26.91 -9.73 -17.42
N LEU A 4 -26.53 -10.39 -18.52
CA LEU A 4 -26.58 -11.86 -18.60
C LEU A 4 -25.69 -12.52 -17.53
N LEU A 5 -24.55 -11.90 -17.21
CA LEU A 5 -23.65 -12.34 -16.15
C LEU A 5 -24.31 -12.23 -14.76
N GLU A 6 -25.06 -11.16 -14.49
CA GLU A 6 -25.83 -11.00 -13.24
C GLU A 6 -26.92 -12.04 -13.05
N ARG A 7 -27.41 -12.65 -14.14
CA ARG A 7 -28.47 -13.65 -14.08
C ARG A 7 -27.95 -15.06 -13.83
N LEU A 8 -26.63 -15.27 -13.91
CA LEU A 8 -26.02 -16.56 -13.62
C LEU A 8 -26.11 -16.86 -12.11
N PRO A 9 -26.23 -18.13 -11.71
CA PRO A 9 -26.01 -18.54 -10.33
C PRO A 9 -24.67 -18.05 -9.78
N ASP A 10 -24.63 -17.68 -8.49
CA ASP A 10 -23.44 -17.10 -7.84
C ASP A 10 -22.18 -17.99 -7.96
N GLU A 11 -22.35 -19.31 -8.03
CA GLU A 11 -21.26 -20.26 -8.24
C GLU A 11 -20.63 -20.12 -9.64
N LEU A 12 -21.47 -19.97 -10.67
CA LEU A 12 -20.99 -19.75 -12.04
C LEU A 12 -20.39 -18.35 -12.20
N GLN A 13 -20.97 -17.33 -11.55
CA GLN A 13 -20.36 -16.00 -11.49
C GLN A 13 -18.95 -16.07 -10.88
N ARG A 14 -18.81 -16.72 -9.72
CA ARG A 14 -17.51 -16.90 -9.05
C ARG A 14 -16.50 -17.66 -9.91
N LEU A 15 -16.93 -18.72 -10.61
CA LEU A 15 -16.08 -19.46 -11.53
C LEU A 15 -15.61 -18.60 -12.71
N VAL A 16 -16.50 -17.79 -13.29
CA VAL A 16 -16.11 -16.85 -14.34
C VAL A 16 -15.09 -15.85 -13.81
N PHE A 17 -15.37 -15.24 -12.66
CA PHE A 17 -14.49 -14.22 -12.08
C PHE A 17 -13.12 -14.76 -11.67
N SER A 18 -13.03 -16.03 -11.23
CA SER A 18 -11.75 -16.65 -10.87
C SER A 18 -10.82 -16.88 -12.06
N ASN A 19 -11.33 -16.77 -13.29
CA ASN A 19 -10.55 -16.89 -14.52
C ASN A 19 -10.16 -15.52 -15.12
N LEU A 20 -10.60 -14.42 -14.51
CA LEU A 20 -10.30 -13.08 -14.99
C LEU A 20 -8.98 -12.56 -14.39
N ASP A 21 -8.20 -11.88 -15.22
CA ASP A 21 -7.02 -11.16 -14.77
C ASP A 21 -7.41 -9.93 -13.93
N TYR A 22 -6.44 -9.37 -13.22
CA TYR A 22 -6.61 -8.28 -12.28
C TYR A 22 -7.16 -7.03 -12.97
N GLN A 23 -6.70 -6.76 -14.18
CA GLN A 23 -7.19 -5.64 -14.99
C GLN A 23 -8.67 -5.81 -15.35
N SER A 24 -9.07 -7.00 -15.79
CA SER A 24 -10.46 -7.31 -16.15
C SER A 24 -11.37 -7.27 -14.94
N LEU A 25 -10.91 -7.76 -13.78
CA LEU A 25 -11.64 -7.67 -12.51
C LEU A 25 -11.84 -6.21 -12.09
N ILE A 26 -10.81 -5.36 -12.19
CA ILE A 26 -10.94 -3.92 -11.95
C ILE A 26 -11.99 -3.33 -12.89
N PHE A 27 -11.86 -3.56 -14.19
CA PHE A 27 -12.79 -3.02 -15.18
C PHE A 27 -14.23 -3.45 -14.89
N LEU A 28 -14.47 -4.75 -14.68
CA LEU A 28 -15.78 -5.31 -14.40
C LEU A 28 -16.40 -4.73 -13.12
N SER A 29 -15.59 -4.54 -12.06
CA SER A 29 -16.04 -3.91 -10.80
C SER A 29 -16.52 -2.46 -10.95
N THR A 30 -16.19 -1.79 -12.06
CA THR A 30 -16.62 -0.42 -12.35
C THR A 30 -17.84 -0.33 -13.27
N MET A 31 -18.29 -1.45 -13.84
CA MET A 31 -19.34 -1.45 -14.87
C MET A 31 -20.74 -1.18 -14.30
N ASN A 32 -21.07 -1.72 -13.12
CA ASN A 32 -22.36 -1.49 -12.49
C ASN A 32 -22.34 -1.72 -10.97
N ARG A 33 -23.46 -1.38 -10.30
CA ARG A 33 -23.62 -1.50 -8.84
C ARG A 33 -23.54 -2.94 -8.31
N HIS A 34 -23.96 -3.93 -9.08
CA HIS A 34 -23.87 -5.34 -8.67
C HIS A 34 -22.42 -5.79 -8.64
N PHE A 35 -21.69 -5.60 -9.75
CA PHE A 35 -20.27 -5.96 -9.85
C PHE A 35 -19.39 -5.16 -8.89
N HIS A 36 -19.70 -3.89 -8.65
CA HIS A 36 -19.01 -3.09 -7.65
C HIS A 36 -19.09 -3.67 -6.24
N ARG A 37 -20.19 -4.37 -5.91
CA ARG A 37 -20.39 -4.99 -4.59
C ARG A 37 -19.87 -6.42 -4.50
N THR A 38 -19.86 -7.15 -5.61
CA THR A 38 -19.57 -8.59 -5.64
C THR A 38 -18.12 -8.89 -6.02
N ILE A 39 -17.47 -8.03 -6.80
CA ILE A 39 -16.10 -8.23 -7.25
C ILE A 39 -15.16 -7.40 -6.40
N ASN A 40 -14.26 -8.08 -5.69
CA ASN A 40 -13.12 -7.47 -5.03
C ASN A 40 -11.83 -7.89 -5.75
N PRO A 41 -11.31 -7.08 -6.69
CA PRO A 41 -10.14 -7.47 -7.49
C PRO A 41 -8.90 -7.78 -6.63
N GLN A 42 -8.77 -7.13 -5.47
CA GLN A 42 -7.62 -7.30 -4.58
C GLN A 42 -7.57 -8.69 -3.93
N GLU A 43 -8.73 -9.25 -3.61
CA GLU A 43 -8.88 -10.56 -2.99
C GLU A 43 -8.97 -11.68 -4.04
N MET A 44 -9.55 -11.38 -5.20
CA MET A 44 -9.86 -12.40 -6.21
C MET A 44 -8.71 -12.67 -7.18
N ALA A 45 -7.90 -11.66 -7.51
CA ALA A 45 -6.85 -11.82 -8.51
C ALA A 45 -5.60 -12.52 -7.96
N ASP A 46 -4.94 -13.26 -8.85
CA ASP A 46 -3.67 -13.92 -8.59
C ASP A 46 -2.57 -12.90 -8.19
N PRO A 47 -1.72 -13.20 -7.18
CA PRO A 47 -0.66 -12.30 -6.75
C PRO A 47 0.37 -11.95 -7.83
N LEU A 48 0.75 -12.88 -8.71
CA LEU A 48 1.71 -12.63 -9.79
C LEU A 48 1.10 -11.71 -10.84
N ASP A 49 -0.17 -11.90 -11.17
CA ASP A 49 -0.89 -11.02 -12.09
C ASP A 49 -1.04 -9.60 -11.53
N LYS A 50 -1.43 -9.46 -10.26
CA LYS A 50 -1.43 -8.15 -9.56
C LYS A 50 -0.06 -7.47 -9.61
N PHE A 51 1.01 -8.23 -9.41
CA PHE A 51 2.39 -7.74 -9.49
C PHE A 51 2.73 -7.23 -10.89
N GLN A 52 2.45 -8.02 -11.93
CA GLN A 52 2.70 -7.67 -13.33
C GLN A 52 1.91 -6.43 -13.76
N PHE A 53 0.63 -6.36 -13.38
CA PHE A 53 -0.23 -5.21 -13.68
C PHE A 53 0.32 -3.92 -13.09
N VAL A 54 0.74 -3.92 -11.83
CA VAL A 54 1.25 -2.71 -11.16
C VAL A 54 2.58 -2.25 -11.75
N MET A 55 3.46 -3.19 -12.09
CA MET A 55 4.70 -2.86 -12.80
C MET A 55 4.41 -2.20 -14.15
N ARG A 56 3.47 -2.77 -14.92
CA ARG A 56 3.05 -2.22 -16.21
C ARG A 56 2.43 -0.84 -16.04
N ALA A 57 1.51 -0.68 -15.09
CA ALA A 57 0.86 0.59 -14.80
C ALA A 57 1.89 1.68 -14.46
N ALA A 58 2.84 1.41 -13.56
CA ALA A 58 3.86 2.37 -13.17
C ALA A 58 4.76 2.80 -14.35
N LYS A 59 5.05 1.90 -15.29
CA LYS A 59 5.92 2.15 -16.43
C LYS A 59 5.20 2.83 -17.61
N ASP A 60 4.03 2.32 -17.97
CA ASP A 60 3.40 2.60 -19.25
C ASP A 60 2.38 3.74 -19.16
N PHE A 61 1.80 3.99 -17.99
CA PHE A 61 0.74 4.99 -17.84
C PHE A 61 1.33 6.39 -17.66
N LEU A 62 1.01 7.30 -18.57
CA LEU A 62 1.61 8.64 -18.63
C LEU A 62 1.42 9.44 -17.33
N GLN A 63 0.27 9.30 -16.66
CA GLN A 63 -0.01 9.99 -15.40
C GLN A 63 0.88 9.57 -14.22
N HIS A 64 1.70 8.52 -14.39
CA HIS A 64 2.62 8.04 -13.36
C HIS A 64 4.07 8.44 -13.65
N ARG A 65 4.36 8.95 -14.84
CA ARG A 65 5.71 9.36 -15.22
C ARG A 65 6.11 10.64 -14.47
N PRO A 66 7.40 10.78 -14.11
CA PRO A 66 7.93 12.05 -13.68
C PRO A 66 7.75 13.12 -14.76
N SER A 67 7.56 14.36 -14.34
CA SER A 67 7.48 15.52 -15.23
C SER A 67 8.37 16.64 -14.70
N GLU A 68 9.26 17.11 -15.58
CA GLU A 68 10.09 18.29 -15.37
C GLU A 68 9.52 19.54 -16.07
N LYS A 69 8.32 19.42 -16.67
CA LYS A 69 7.70 20.53 -17.41
C LYS A 69 7.14 21.57 -16.45
N GLY A 70 7.71 22.78 -16.48
CA GLY A 70 7.26 23.96 -15.74
C GLY A 70 8.10 24.25 -14.49
N GLN A 71 7.63 25.16 -13.63
CA GLN A 71 8.34 25.57 -12.40
C GLN A 71 8.29 24.54 -11.25
N TYR A 72 7.58 23.41 -11.41
CA TYR A 72 7.38 22.41 -10.36
C TYR A 72 7.82 21.03 -10.82
N TYR A 73 8.87 20.49 -10.21
CA TYR A 73 9.31 19.10 -10.38
C TYR A 73 8.26 18.14 -9.81
N GLN A 74 7.74 17.23 -10.64
CA GLN A 74 6.88 16.13 -10.20
C GLN A 74 7.64 14.80 -10.31
N PRO A 75 7.92 14.12 -9.18
CA PRO A 75 8.75 12.91 -9.17
C PRO A 75 8.07 11.65 -9.75
N GLY A 76 6.85 11.78 -10.28
CA GLY A 76 6.04 10.65 -10.73
C GLY A 76 5.36 9.91 -9.57
N ASN A 77 4.48 8.97 -9.91
CA ASN A 77 3.84 8.11 -8.91
C ASN A 77 4.66 6.83 -8.71
N PHE A 78 4.41 6.14 -7.61
CA PHE A 78 5.19 4.99 -7.17
C PHE A 78 4.30 3.77 -6.94
N GLU A 79 4.80 2.59 -7.29
CA GLU A 79 4.15 1.32 -7.01
C GLU A 79 4.27 0.89 -5.55
N CYS A 80 3.17 0.38 -4.98
CA CYS A 80 3.16 -0.38 -3.74
C CYS A 80 2.91 -1.85 -4.05
N TYR A 81 3.84 -2.72 -3.65
CA TYR A 81 3.79 -4.16 -3.90
C TYR A 81 3.05 -4.95 -2.81
N ILE A 82 2.55 -4.28 -1.77
CA ILE A 82 1.69 -4.93 -0.75
C ILE A 82 0.21 -4.77 -1.12
N CYS A 83 -0.23 -3.57 -1.48
CA CYS A 83 -1.62 -3.33 -1.92
C CYS A 83 -1.80 -3.31 -3.43
N PHE A 84 -0.74 -3.57 -4.21
CA PHE A 84 -0.78 -3.62 -5.65
C PHE A 84 -1.45 -2.39 -6.30
N ARG A 85 -1.01 -1.19 -5.91
CA ARG A 85 -1.50 0.08 -6.46
C ARG A 85 -0.36 1.04 -6.75
N VAL A 86 -0.53 1.85 -7.79
CA VAL A 86 0.32 3.01 -8.04
C VAL A 86 -0.27 4.21 -7.30
N ARG A 87 0.55 4.90 -6.50
CA ARG A 87 0.13 5.93 -5.56
C ARG A 87 1.03 7.16 -5.67
N LYS A 88 0.53 8.31 -5.26
CA LYS A 88 1.29 9.57 -5.22
C LYS A 88 2.47 9.51 -4.24
N PRO A 89 3.50 10.35 -4.43
CA PRO A 89 4.69 10.39 -3.57
C PRO A 89 4.39 10.62 -2.08
N GLU A 90 3.30 11.34 -1.75
CA GLU A 90 2.88 11.58 -0.37
C GLU A 90 2.57 10.31 0.44
N HIS A 91 2.35 9.18 -0.24
CA HIS A 91 2.07 7.90 0.39
C HIS A 91 3.33 7.05 0.64
N PHE A 92 4.52 7.53 0.30
CA PHE A 92 5.77 6.76 0.42
C PHE A 92 6.77 7.48 1.30
N ASP A 93 7.38 6.74 2.22
CA ASP A 93 8.51 7.19 3.02
C ASP A 93 9.79 7.26 2.17
N VAL A 94 10.62 8.26 2.44
CA VAL A 94 11.96 8.41 1.85
C VAL A 94 12.88 7.31 2.38
N LEU A 95 12.79 6.99 3.68
CA LEU A 95 13.68 6.07 4.39
C LEU A 95 13.05 4.68 4.58
N GLN A 96 12.52 4.13 3.51
CA GLN A 96 11.86 2.83 3.56
C GLN A 96 12.86 1.68 3.83
N PRO A 97 12.55 0.74 4.74
CA PRO A 97 13.38 -0.44 4.96
C PRO A 97 13.48 -1.29 3.69
N GLN A 98 14.70 -1.74 3.38
CA GLN A 98 15.01 -2.56 2.20
C GLN A 98 14.86 -4.06 2.46
N SER A 99 14.78 -4.46 3.74
CA SER A 99 14.56 -5.85 4.15
C SER A 99 13.79 -5.87 5.47
N ALA A 100 13.16 -7.01 5.77
CA ALA A 100 12.56 -7.28 7.07
C ALA A 100 12.67 -8.77 7.40
N TYR A 101 12.68 -9.07 8.70
CA TYR A 101 12.46 -10.44 9.17
C TYR A 101 10.98 -10.76 9.11
N VAL A 102 10.64 -11.95 8.63
CA VAL A 102 9.27 -12.48 8.62
C VAL A 102 9.20 -13.80 9.37
N ASP A 103 8.11 -14.00 10.10
CA ASP A 103 7.85 -15.25 10.83
C ASP A 103 7.46 -16.40 9.88
N ILE A 104 7.20 -17.57 10.47
CA ILE A 104 6.76 -18.77 9.72
C ILE A 104 5.45 -18.56 8.96
N HIS A 105 4.64 -17.56 9.34
CA HIS A 105 3.38 -17.20 8.70
C HIS A 105 3.54 -16.05 7.69
N GLY A 106 4.77 -15.57 7.45
CA GLY A 106 5.06 -14.48 6.53
C GLY A 106 4.73 -13.08 7.07
N ARG A 107 4.51 -12.94 8.38
CA ARG A 107 4.22 -11.64 9.01
C ARG A 107 5.53 -10.97 9.43
N ALA A 108 5.63 -9.66 9.26
CA ALA A 108 6.84 -8.94 9.66
C ALA A 108 7.05 -9.02 11.17
N VAL A 109 8.26 -9.40 11.57
CA VAL A 109 8.69 -9.42 12.95
C VAL A 109 8.99 -7.99 13.37
N SER A 110 8.25 -7.49 14.36
CA SER A 110 8.42 -6.15 14.93
C SER A 110 8.25 -6.21 16.45
N GLY A 111 9.03 -5.39 17.18
CA GLY A 111 8.95 -5.28 18.64
C GLY A 111 9.60 -6.42 19.43
N ARG A 112 10.29 -7.36 18.75
CA ARG A 112 11.16 -8.37 19.36
C ARG A 112 12.38 -8.59 18.48
N GLU A 113 13.43 -9.18 19.06
CA GLU A 113 14.56 -9.65 18.27
C GLU A 113 14.15 -10.81 17.34
N PRO A 114 14.73 -10.91 16.14
CA PRO A 114 14.55 -12.05 15.26
C PRO A 114 15.04 -13.35 15.92
N SER A 115 14.29 -14.42 15.70
CA SER A 115 14.60 -15.78 16.13
C SER A 115 15.18 -16.59 14.96
N PRO A 116 15.84 -17.74 15.21
CA PRO A 116 16.43 -18.56 14.14
C PRO A 116 15.44 -19.08 13.08
N VAL A 117 14.14 -19.13 13.39
CA VAL A 117 13.09 -19.54 12.44
C VAL A 117 12.57 -18.39 11.57
N ASP A 118 12.91 -17.15 11.93
CA ASP A 118 12.52 -15.96 11.17
C ASP A 118 13.45 -15.80 9.96
N ARG A 119 12.86 -15.45 8.81
CA ARG A 119 13.60 -15.33 7.55
C ARG A 119 13.79 -13.87 7.20
N LEU A 120 15.01 -13.47 6.86
CA LEU A 120 15.27 -12.16 6.28
C LEU A 120 14.84 -12.15 4.81
N VAL A 121 13.92 -11.26 4.46
CA VAL A 121 13.43 -11.11 3.08
C VAL A 121 13.70 -9.70 2.55
N PRO A 122 14.10 -9.56 1.27
CA PRO A 122 14.18 -8.26 0.63
C PRO A 122 12.77 -7.70 0.42
N LEU A 123 12.60 -6.41 0.65
CA LEU A 123 11.35 -5.71 0.45
C LEU A 123 11.40 -4.92 -0.86
N ARG A 124 10.34 -5.04 -1.65
CA ARG A 124 10.05 -4.06 -2.71
C ARG A 124 9.30 -2.88 -2.12
N ARG A 125 9.12 -1.83 -2.94
CA ARG A 125 8.46 -0.60 -2.50
C ARG A 125 7.05 -0.85 -1.92
N PHE A 126 6.72 -0.20 -0.81
CA PHE A 126 5.39 -0.24 -0.21
C PHE A 126 4.92 1.16 0.22
N CYS A 127 3.61 1.41 0.28
CA CYS A 127 3.10 2.67 0.82
C CYS A 127 3.10 2.65 2.36
N ILE A 128 3.14 3.83 2.98
CA ILE A 128 3.19 4.01 4.44
C ILE A 128 2.05 3.26 5.13
N GLU A 129 0.83 3.33 4.59
CA GLU A 129 -0.34 2.62 5.11
C GLU A 129 -0.11 1.10 5.19
N CYS A 130 0.39 0.49 4.10
CA CYS A 130 0.75 -0.91 4.08
C CYS A 130 1.89 -1.22 5.04
N GLY A 131 2.90 -0.37 5.09
CA GLY A 131 4.03 -0.53 6.01
C GLY A 131 3.57 -0.56 7.46
N VAL A 132 2.65 0.32 7.85
CA VAL A 132 2.09 0.35 9.21
C VAL A 132 1.18 -0.85 9.47
N LYS A 133 0.30 -1.22 8.53
CA LYS A 133 -0.60 -2.38 8.67
C LYS A 133 0.19 -3.69 8.82
N CYS A 134 1.26 -3.85 8.06
CA CYS A 134 2.12 -5.02 8.07
C CYS A 134 3.20 -5.00 9.17
N GLY A 135 3.32 -3.92 9.95
CA GLY A 135 4.34 -3.80 11.01
C GLY A 135 5.76 -3.47 10.53
N LEU A 136 5.92 -3.06 9.28
CA LEU A 136 7.19 -2.59 8.69
C LEU A 136 7.54 -1.16 9.12
N HIS A 137 6.53 -0.35 9.44
CA HIS A 137 6.70 0.91 10.16
C HIS A 137 6.20 0.72 11.59
N VAL A 138 7.12 0.79 12.56
CA VAL A 138 6.81 0.52 13.97
C VAL A 138 6.17 1.73 14.65
N PRO A 139 5.43 1.52 15.76
CA PRO A 139 4.99 2.61 16.62
C PRO A 139 6.12 3.58 16.98
N PHE A 140 5.76 4.85 17.08
CA PHE A 140 6.66 5.96 17.38
C PHE A 140 7.74 6.24 16.32
N SER A 141 7.72 5.55 15.17
CA SER A 141 8.53 5.94 14.02
C SER A 141 8.13 7.32 13.52
N CYS A 142 9.12 8.11 13.13
CA CYS A 142 8.94 9.35 12.40
C CYS A 142 9.31 9.07 10.94
N LEU A 143 8.44 9.45 10.01
CA LEU A 143 8.60 9.20 8.58
C LEU A 143 8.70 10.53 7.86
N THR A 144 9.35 10.56 6.71
CA THR A 144 9.34 11.73 5.83
C THR A 144 8.82 11.28 4.48
N THR A 145 7.69 11.82 4.03
CA THR A 145 7.15 11.43 2.72
C THR A 145 8.10 11.87 1.61
N ARG A 146 7.97 11.28 0.42
CA ARG A 146 8.71 11.73 -0.77
C ARG A 146 8.34 13.15 -1.23
N THR A 147 7.28 13.74 -0.68
CA THR A 147 6.94 15.17 -0.83
C THR A 147 7.52 16.06 0.26
N GLY A 148 8.25 15.50 1.24
CA GLY A 148 8.89 16.24 2.33
C GLY A 148 8.01 16.48 3.56
N LEU A 149 6.82 15.85 3.64
CA LEU A 149 5.96 15.95 4.82
C LEU A 149 6.50 15.06 5.94
N ASP A 150 6.69 15.63 7.13
CA ASP A 150 7.07 14.87 8.32
C ASP A 150 5.82 14.24 8.96
N LEU A 151 5.82 12.93 9.13
CA LEU A 151 4.75 12.14 9.75
C LEU A 151 5.27 11.40 10.99
N TRP A 152 4.36 10.88 11.81
CA TRP A 152 4.67 9.88 12.83
C TRP A 152 3.61 8.79 12.90
N VAL A 153 4.06 7.60 13.29
CA VAL A 153 3.20 6.44 13.53
C VAL A 153 2.88 6.38 15.02
N CYS A 154 1.60 6.43 15.37
CA CYS A 154 1.16 6.30 16.76
C CYS A 154 1.21 4.85 17.25
N GLN A 155 1.19 4.64 18.57
CA GLN A 155 1.00 3.32 19.20
C GLN A 155 -0.23 2.58 18.67
N CYS A 156 -1.33 3.30 18.42
CA CYS A 156 -2.54 2.73 17.82
C CYS A 156 -2.45 2.52 16.30
N ARG A 157 -1.25 2.63 15.71
CA ARG A 157 -0.98 2.47 14.28
C ARG A 157 -1.68 3.48 13.36
N MET A 158 -2.20 4.57 13.92
CA MET A 158 -2.64 5.72 13.13
C MET A 158 -1.42 6.56 12.72
N VAL A 159 -1.45 7.11 11.51
CA VAL A 159 -0.39 7.98 10.98
C VAL A 159 -0.86 9.43 11.03
N TRP A 160 -0.01 10.30 11.57
CA TRP A 160 -0.34 11.70 11.80
C TRP A 160 0.75 12.61 11.26
N GLN A 161 0.36 13.78 10.79
CA GLN A 161 1.28 14.78 10.26
C GLN A 161 1.84 15.67 11.37
N LYS A 162 3.11 16.03 11.26
CA LYS A 162 3.77 17.06 12.07
C LYS A 162 3.81 18.40 11.32
N PRO A 163 3.74 19.54 12.02
CA PRO A 163 3.48 19.69 13.46
C PRO A 163 2.00 19.67 13.82
N SER A 164 1.09 19.48 12.85
CA SER A 164 -0.36 19.66 13.03
C SER A 164 -1.00 18.72 14.06
N CYS A 165 -0.45 17.53 14.25
CA CYS A 165 -0.96 16.57 15.23
C CYS A 165 0.19 15.93 16.02
N LEU A 166 0.42 16.42 17.24
CA LEU A 166 1.43 15.89 18.17
C LEU A 166 0.84 15.00 19.28
N LYS A 167 -0.48 14.97 19.41
CA LYS A 167 -1.21 14.08 20.33
C LYS A 167 -2.27 13.34 19.53
N CYS A 168 -2.21 12.03 19.53
CA CYS A 168 -3.14 11.20 18.77
C CYS A 168 -4.57 11.34 19.33
N PRO A 169 -5.55 11.75 18.50
CA PRO A 169 -6.95 11.84 18.92
C PRO A 169 -7.58 10.50 19.31
N ASN A 170 -7.07 9.39 18.76
CA ASN A 170 -7.67 8.07 18.93
C ASN A 170 -7.25 7.39 20.26
N CYS A 171 -5.99 7.50 20.67
CA CYS A 171 -5.48 6.80 21.86
C CYS A 171 -4.71 7.70 22.84
N GLY A 172 -4.68 9.02 22.60
CA GLY A 172 -3.98 9.99 23.47
C GLY A 172 -2.45 9.93 23.42
N GLY A 173 -1.87 9.02 22.63
CA GLY A 173 -0.42 8.86 22.50
C GLY A 173 0.26 10.15 22.04
N ILE A 174 1.45 10.43 22.56
CA ILE A 174 2.19 11.65 22.26
C ILE A 174 3.25 11.34 21.21
N CYS A 175 3.35 12.22 20.21
CA CYS A 175 4.38 12.18 19.20
C CYS A 175 5.76 12.23 19.87
N PRO A 176 6.66 11.28 19.58
CA PRO A 176 8.03 11.36 20.05
C PRO A 176 8.68 12.58 19.40
N LEU A 177 8.99 13.59 20.20
CA LEU A 177 9.84 14.70 19.80
C LEU A 177 11.28 14.17 19.77
N ARG A 178 11.67 13.44 18.72
CA ARG A 178 13.10 13.18 18.53
C ARG A 178 13.78 14.49 18.09
N PRO A 179 14.83 14.95 18.78
CA PRO A 179 15.72 15.96 18.20
C PRO A 179 16.34 15.36 16.94
N LYS A 180 16.11 15.98 15.77
CA LYS A 180 16.90 15.67 14.57
C LYS A 180 18.33 16.13 14.86
N ARG A 181 19.24 15.22 15.27
CA ARG A 181 20.68 15.44 15.04
C ARG A 181 20.87 15.45 13.53
N LYS A 182 20.91 16.66 12.96
CA LYS A 182 21.44 16.87 11.61
C LYS A 182 22.94 16.58 11.70
N TRP A 183 23.40 15.54 11.01
CA TRP A 183 24.81 15.40 10.66
C TRP A 183 25.03 16.15 9.35
#